data_AF-A0A3N5AGL5-F1
#
_entry.id   AF-A0A3N5AGL5-F1
#
_cell.length_a   1.000
_cell.length_b   1.000
_cell.length_c   1.000
_cell.angle_alpha   90.00
_cell.angle_beta   90.00
_cell.angle_gamma   90.00
#
_symmetry.space_group_name_H-M   'P 1'
#
loop_
_entity.id
_entity.type
_entity.pdbx_description
1 polymer ?
#
loop_
_entity_poly.entity_id
_entity_poly.type
_entity_poly.pdbx_seq_one_letter_code
_entity_poly.pdbx_strand_id
1 'polypeptide(L)'
;MGTVVVGFRLGWDAKGRQATVVLTRAGVLHHSMGLLGLAVRPARPHAPAARDPHPVPRQAATLRRLYADLLHQGYTRELIPPACVRLDTDEHPLHPRPWGEHAPPAHPGLIAEFTGAAPSGPGSLEDALAEFYTAIGLTTRPKTPAPRPETAVAVPPPGVPPAVREGLRSLAEGRPLASRPGRGAGWTITGTAVRLRVGRTGEDLTPGEVAELQAALTAWLRHQRRPGAGSAAR
;
A
#
# COMPACT_ATOMS: atom_id res chain seq x y z
N MET A 1 15.23 23.90 -0.91
CA MET A 1 15.41 22.59 -0.25
C MET A 1 14.73 21.52 -1.11
N GLY A 2 15.50 20.87 -1.99
CA GLY A 2 14.95 19.96 -3.00
C GLY A 2 13.94 18.91 -2.49
N THR A 3 12.93 18.61 -3.30
CA THR A 3 11.84 17.67 -2.96
C THR A 3 12.18 16.22 -3.30
N VAL A 4 11.69 15.28 -2.49
CA VAL A 4 11.78 13.84 -2.78
C VAL A 4 10.48 13.42 -3.47
N VAL A 5 10.61 12.65 -4.55
CA VAL A 5 9.47 12.14 -5.31
C VAL A 5 9.61 10.65 -5.60
N VAL A 6 8.48 10.00 -5.84
CA VAL A 6 8.39 8.63 -6.34
C VAL A 6 7.49 8.58 -7.55
N GLY A 7 7.92 7.92 -8.61
CA GLY A 7 7.16 7.92 -9.85
C GLY A 7 7.61 6.86 -10.84
N PHE A 8 6.93 6.82 -11.97
CA PHE A 8 7.23 5.92 -13.08
C PHE A 8 6.80 6.55 -14.41
N ARG A 9 7.31 6.01 -15.52
CA ARG A 9 6.84 6.35 -16.86
C ARG A 9 6.66 5.10 -17.71
N LEU A 10 5.44 4.92 -18.20
CA LEU A 10 5.07 3.80 -19.04
C LEU A 10 4.72 4.26 -20.46
N GLY A 11 5.01 3.43 -21.43
CA GLY A 11 4.71 3.59 -22.84
C GLY A 11 3.73 2.54 -23.35
N TRP A 12 2.89 2.95 -24.30
CA TRP A 12 1.99 2.11 -25.06
C TRP A 12 2.44 2.14 -26.52
N ASP A 13 3.28 1.18 -26.91
CA ASP A 13 3.89 1.16 -28.25
C ASP A 13 2.83 1.09 -29.35
N ALA A 14 1.82 0.22 -29.20
CA ALA A 14 0.78 0.03 -30.21
C ALA A 14 -0.05 1.30 -30.52
N LYS A 15 -0.12 2.27 -29.59
CA LYS A 15 -0.83 3.54 -29.79
C LYS A 15 0.09 4.76 -29.81
N GLY A 16 1.41 4.55 -29.72
CA GLY A 16 2.37 5.64 -29.66
C GLY A 16 2.16 6.58 -28.46
N ARG A 17 1.69 6.07 -27.30
CA ARG A 17 1.36 6.90 -26.12
C ARG A 17 2.30 6.66 -24.95
N GLN A 18 2.32 7.60 -24.02
CA GLN A 18 3.04 7.49 -22.76
C GLN A 18 2.30 8.19 -21.61
N ALA A 19 2.55 7.70 -20.41
CA ALA A 19 2.05 8.25 -19.17
C ALA A 19 3.18 8.35 -18.14
N THR A 20 3.32 9.50 -17.50
CA THR A 20 4.22 9.72 -16.37
C THR A 20 3.38 10.06 -15.15
N VAL A 21 3.66 9.41 -14.02
CA VAL A 21 3.00 9.68 -12.74
C VAL A 21 4.07 9.88 -11.68
N VAL A 22 3.95 10.95 -10.90
CA VAL A 22 4.92 11.34 -9.86
C VAL A 22 4.16 11.76 -8.60
N LEU A 23 4.48 11.14 -7.47
CA LEU A 23 4.01 11.48 -6.13
C LEU A 23 5.12 12.22 -5.40
N THR A 24 4.77 13.34 -4.77
CA THR A 24 5.71 14.18 -4.03
C THR A 24 5.63 13.96 -2.52
N ARG A 25 6.63 14.47 -1.79
CA ARG A 25 6.65 14.47 -0.31
C ARG A 25 5.43 15.16 0.30
N ALA A 26 4.88 16.20 -0.33
CA ALA A 26 3.66 16.84 0.18
C ALA A 26 2.38 16.00 -0.05
N GLY A 27 2.49 14.87 -0.74
CA GLY A 27 1.34 14.03 -1.09
C GLY A 27 0.59 14.52 -2.33
N VAL A 28 1.23 15.32 -3.19
CA VAL A 28 0.63 15.75 -4.45
C VAL A 28 0.96 14.73 -5.53
N LEU A 29 -0.07 14.29 -6.26
CA LEU A 29 0.10 13.35 -7.36
C LEU A 29 0.02 14.10 -8.69
N HIS A 30 1.17 14.23 -9.35
CA HIS A 30 1.32 14.79 -10.68
C HIS A 30 1.17 13.68 -11.72
N HIS A 31 0.40 13.96 -12.77
CA HIS A 31 0.28 13.05 -13.89
C HIS A 31 0.39 13.80 -15.21
N SER A 32 0.93 13.14 -16.21
CA SER A 32 1.11 13.68 -17.54
C SER A 32 0.93 12.57 -18.56
N MET A 33 0.17 12.84 -19.61
CA MET A 33 -0.03 11.90 -20.71
C MET A 33 0.28 12.57 -22.05
N GLY A 34 0.79 11.80 -23.00
CA GLY A 34 1.18 12.33 -24.30
C GLY A 34 1.56 11.26 -25.30
N LEU A 35 2.03 11.70 -26.47
CA LEU A 35 2.59 10.82 -27.49
C LEU A 35 4.04 10.47 -27.15
N LEU A 36 4.48 9.27 -27.51
CA LEU A 36 5.88 8.84 -27.37
C LEU A 36 6.81 9.82 -28.09
N GLY A 37 7.95 10.13 -27.46
CA GLY A 37 8.96 11.03 -28.02
C GLY A 37 8.63 12.52 -27.98
N LEU A 38 7.42 12.92 -27.56
CA LEU A 38 7.04 14.33 -27.43
C LEU A 38 7.04 14.80 -25.97
N ALA A 39 7.14 16.13 -25.81
CA ALA A 39 6.94 16.79 -24.53
C ALA A 39 5.52 16.50 -24.01
N VAL A 40 5.44 15.99 -22.79
CA VAL A 40 4.18 15.52 -22.20
C VAL A 40 3.42 16.71 -21.61
N ARG A 41 2.09 16.76 -21.79
CA ARG A 41 1.27 17.85 -21.25
C ARG A 41 0.83 17.51 -19.82
N PRO A 42 1.36 18.20 -18.79
CA PRO A 42 1.00 17.91 -17.42
C PRO A 42 -0.47 18.25 -17.20
N ALA A 43 -1.18 17.35 -16.54
CA ALA A 43 -2.55 17.56 -16.13
C ALA A 43 -2.60 18.23 -14.75
N ARG A 44 -3.81 18.65 -14.36
CA ARG A 44 -4.02 19.21 -13.03
C ARG A 44 -3.63 18.16 -11.98
N PRO A 45 -2.70 18.45 -11.06
CA PRO A 45 -2.30 17.53 -10.01
C PRO A 45 -3.46 17.19 -9.08
N HIS A 46 -3.42 15.99 -8.52
CA HIS A 46 -4.36 15.56 -7.50
C HIS A 46 -3.78 15.85 -6.11
N ALA A 47 -4.36 16.82 -5.42
CA ALA A 47 -3.96 17.20 -4.06
C ALA A 47 -4.69 16.37 -3.01
N PRO A 48 -4.06 16.09 -1.85
CA PRO A 48 -4.74 15.45 -0.73
C PRO A 48 -5.76 16.39 -0.10
N ALA A 49 -6.75 15.82 0.59
CA ALA A 49 -7.74 16.64 1.27
C ALA A 49 -7.16 17.36 2.49
N ALA A 50 -7.60 18.59 2.72
CA ALA A 50 -7.19 19.45 3.83
C ALA A 50 -7.17 18.82 5.22
N ARG A 51 -8.05 17.84 5.46
CA ARG A 51 -8.25 17.15 6.74
C ARG A 51 -7.71 15.72 6.72
N ASP A 52 -6.99 15.32 5.68
CA ASP A 52 -6.45 13.98 5.58
C ASP A 52 -5.31 13.80 6.60
N PRO A 53 -5.45 12.91 7.59
CA PRO A 53 -4.39 12.65 8.57
C PRO A 53 -3.19 11.91 7.95
N HIS A 54 -3.38 11.26 6.79
CA HIS A 54 -2.37 10.43 6.13
C HIS A 54 -2.33 10.66 4.61
N PRO A 55 -2.01 11.89 4.17
CA PRO A 55 -2.10 12.27 2.76
C PRO A 55 -1.16 11.44 1.86
N VAL A 56 0.07 11.17 2.33
CA VAL A 56 1.07 10.44 1.57
C VAL A 56 0.72 8.96 1.41
N PRO A 57 0.40 8.19 2.47
CA PRO A 57 -0.03 6.80 2.33
C PRO A 57 -1.25 6.60 1.40
N ARG A 58 -2.23 7.51 1.46
CA ARG A 58 -3.41 7.43 0.59
C ARG A 58 -3.04 7.66 -0.87
N GLN A 59 -2.22 8.66 -1.16
CA GLN A 59 -1.81 8.97 -2.52
C GLN A 59 -0.85 7.92 -3.08
N ALA A 60 -0.05 7.26 -2.23
CA ALA A 60 0.71 6.08 -2.62
C ALA A 60 -0.20 4.89 -3.00
N ALA A 61 -1.33 4.70 -2.32
CA ALA A 61 -2.33 3.71 -2.75
C ALA A 61 -2.96 4.10 -4.11
N THR A 62 -3.22 5.39 -4.34
CA THR A 62 -3.65 5.89 -5.65
C THR A 62 -2.59 5.67 -6.73
N LEU A 63 -1.31 5.88 -6.42
CA LEU A 63 -0.18 5.63 -7.33
C LEU A 63 -0.13 4.15 -7.75
N ARG A 64 -0.26 3.22 -6.79
CA ARG A 64 -0.36 1.77 -7.05
C ARG A 64 -1.51 1.43 -7.98
N ARG A 65 -2.70 1.99 -7.71
CA ARG A 65 -3.88 1.79 -8.56
C ARG A 65 -3.63 2.28 -9.98
N LEU A 66 -3.09 3.49 -10.15
CA LEU A 66 -2.81 4.05 -11.48
C LEU A 66 -1.78 3.22 -12.25
N TYR A 67 -0.75 2.73 -11.56
CA TYR A 67 0.24 1.83 -12.16
C TYR A 67 -0.43 0.55 -12.70
N ALA A 68 -1.23 -0.10 -11.87
CA ALA A 68 -1.98 -1.29 -12.29
C ALA A 68 -2.94 -0.97 -13.44
N ASP A 69 -3.74 0.10 -13.34
CA ASP A 69 -4.70 0.49 -14.38
C ASP A 69 -4.02 0.75 -15.73
N LEU A 70 -2.84 1.40 -15.74
CA LEU A 70 -2.06 1.65 -16.96
C LEU A 70 -1.52 0.35 -17.57
N LEU A 71 -1.01 -0.58 -16.75
CA LEU A 71 -0.59 -1.90 -17.23
C LEU A 71 -1.76 -2.67 -17.86
N HIS A 72 -2.93 -2.67 -17.21
CA HIS A 72 -4.14 -3.33 -17.74
C HIS A 72 -4.62 -2.69 -19.05
N GLN A 73 -4.40 -1.38 -19.24
CA GLN A 73 -4.73 -0.67 -20.48
C GLN A 73 -3.74 -0.92 -21.63
N GLY A 74 -2.60 -1.57 -21.38
CA GLY A 74 -1.59 -1.90 -22.40
C GLY A 74 -0.36 -0.99 -22.41
N TYR A 75 -0.16 -0.16 -21.37
CA TYR A 75 1.10 0.58 -21.19
C TYR A 75 2.19 -0.34 -20.61
N THR A 76 2.71 -1.26 -21.42
CA THR A 76 3.65 -2.30 -20.96
C THR A 76 5.11 -1.94 -21.12
N ARG A 77 5.44 -0.90 -21.90
CA ARG A 77 6.84 -0.49 -22.10
C ARG A 77 7.29 0.38 -20.94
N GLU A 78 8.26 -0.08 -20.17
CA GLU A 78 8.89 0.74 -19.14
C GLU A 78 9.85 1.75 -19.79
N LEU A 79 9.46 3.02 -19.79
CA LEU A 79 10.32 4.12 -20.26
C LEU A 79 11.16 4.66 -19.10
N ILE A 80 10.56 4.72 -17.91
CA ILE A 80 11.22 4.94 -16.64
C ILE A 80 10.63 3.93 -15.66
N PRO A 81 11.44 2.98 -15.14
CA PRO A 81 10.96 2.06 -14.14
C PRO A 81 10.56 2.82 -12.86
N PRO A 82 9.67 2.27 -12.03
CA PRO A 82 9.34 2.87 -10.75
C PRO A 82 10.59 3.20 -9.92
N ALA A 83 10.73 4.47 -9.52
CA ALA A 83 11.91 4.98 -8.85
C ALA A 83 11.60 6.09 -7.84
N CYS A 84 12.38 6.12 -6.76
CA CYS A 84 12.44 7.23 -5.82
C CYS A 84 13.65 8.11 -6.16
N VAL A 85 13.42 9.41 -6.37
CA VAL A 85 14.50 10.37 -6.68
C VAL A 85 14.36 11.63 -5.86
N ARG A 86 15.51 12.24 -5.57
CA ARG A 86 15.57 13.58 -4.99
C ARG A 86 15.78 14.58 -6.11
N LEU A 87 14.90 15.57 -6.18
CA LEU A 87 14.93 16.67 -7.12
C LEU A 87 15.43 17.93 -6.40
N ASP A 88 16.05 18.83 -7.12
CA ASP A 88 16.47 20.15 -6.64
C ASP A 88 15.30 21.16 -6.68
N THR A 89 14.22 20.87 -7.43
CA THR A 89 13.00 21.69 -7.40
C THR A 89 12.38 21.72 -6.00
N ASP A 90 12.04 22.93 -5.57
CA ASP A 90 11.24 23.17 -4.37
C ASP A 90 9.75 23.00 -4.69
N GLU A 91 9.11 22.09 -3.97
CA GLU A 91 7.67 21.93 -4.07
C GLU A 91 6.95 23.08 -3.34
N HIS A 92 5.93 23.63 -3.99
CA HIS A 92 5.13 24.69 -3.40
C HIS A 92 4.34 24.16 -2.19
N PRO A 93 4.29 24.90 -1.07
CA PRO A 93 3.50 24.48 0.09
C PRO A 93 2.03 24.33 -0.29
N LEU A 94 1.44 23.20 0.08
CA LEU A 94 0.03 22.93 -0.17
C LEU A 94 -0.86 23.88 0.63
N HIS A 95 -1.83 24.50 -0.05
CA HIS A 95 -2.84 25.32 0.61
C HIS A 95 -3.80 24.45 1.45
N PRO A 96 -4.30 24.92 2.61
CA PRO A 96 -5.30 24.20 3.42
C PRO A 96 -6.62 23.93 2.71
N ARG A 97 -6.85 24.50 1.52
CA ARG A 97 -7.98 24.19 0.64
C ARG A 97 -7.44 24.04 -0.78
N PRO A 98 -6.86 22.88 -1.14
CA PRO A 98 -6.15 22.73 -2.41
C PRO A 98 -7.10 22.40 -3.57
N TRP A 99 -8.21 23.14 -3.65
CA TRP A 99 -9.26 22.99 -4.66
C TRP A 99 -9.66 24.38 -5.19
N GLY A 100 -10.29 24.42 -6.37
CA GLY A 100 -10.73 25.68 -6.98
C GLY A 100 -9.54 26.54 -7.43
N GLU A 101 -9.58 27.84 -7.15
CA GLU A 101 -8.54 28.82 -7.51
C GLU A 101 -7.19 28.57 -6.80
N HIS A 102 -7.21 27.83 -5.68
CA HIS A 102 -6.03 27.47 -4.89
C HIS A 102 -5.54 26.04 -5.14
N ALA A 103 -6.11 25.35 -6.13
CA ALA A 103 -5.61 24.04 -6.53
C ALA A 103 -4.16 24.17 -7.04
N PRO A 104 -3.27 23.23 -6.71
CA PRO A 104 -1.89 23.29 -7.19
C PRO A 104 -1.88 23.32 -8.73
N PRO A 105 -1.11 24.22 -9.35
CA PRO A 105 -0.98 24.25 -10.80
C PRO A 105 -0.21 23.02 -11.28
N ALA A 106 -0.43 22.66 -12.55
CA ALA A 106 0.41 21.68 -13.21
C ALA A 106 1.88 22.14 -13.16
N HIS A 107 2.79 21.25 -12.75
CA HIS A 107 4.20 21.58 -12.52
C HIS A 107 5.10 20.89 -13.57
N PRO A 108 5.20 21.43 -14.80
CA PRO A 108 5.97 20.80 -15.88
C PRO A 108 7.44 20.56 -15.50
N GLY A 109 8.06 21.50 -14.76
CA GLY A 109 9.45 21.39 -14.32
C GLY A 109 9.73 20.16 -13.45
N LEU A 110 8.77 19.75 -12.60
CA LEU A 110 8.93 18.61 -11.70
C LEU A 110 8.93 17.29 -12.48
N ILE A 111 8.07 17.19 -13.51
CA ILE A 111 8.01 16.00 -14.38
C ILE A 111 9.24 15.92 -15.29
N ALA A 112 9.72 17.07 -15.79
CA ALA A 112 10.94 17.13 -16.59
C ALA A 112 12.18 16.74 -15.77
N GLU A 113 12.29 17.25 -14.54
CA GLU A 113 13.41 16.94 -13.66
C GLU A 113 13.39 15.49 -13.20
N PHE A 114 12.21 14.95 -12.83
CA PHE A 114 12.06 13.52 -12.58
C PHE A 114 12.51 12.69 -13.79
N THR A 115 12.12 13.08 -15.00
CA THR A 115 12.51 12.38 -16.23
C THR A 115 14.03 12.39 -16.44
N GLY A 116 14.71 13.47 -16.08
CA GLY A 116 16.16 13.59 -16.20
C GLY A 116 16.94 12.88 -15.10
N ALA A 117 16.39 12.82 -13.88
CA ALA A 117 17.02 12.24 -12.71
C ALA A 117 16.74 10.73 -12.54
N ALA A 118 15.75 10.19 -13.24
CA ALA A 118 15.31 8.81 -13.02
C ALA A 118 16.37 7.77 -13.43
N PRO A 119 16.56 6.71 -12.62
CA PRO A 119 17.52 5.65 -12.91
C PRO A 119 17.06 4.79 -14.09
N SER A 120 18.03 4.30 -14.87
CA SER A 120 17.81 3.42 -16.03
C SER A 120 17.74 1.93 -15.69
N GLY A 121 17.94 1.57 -14.41
CA GLY A 121 17.97 0.18 -13.94
C GLY A 121 16.59 -0.32 -13.51
N PRO A 122 16.34 -1.65 -13.54
CA PRO A 122 15.05 -2.21 -13.17
C PRO A 122 14.67 -1.84 -11.73
N GLY A 123 13.41 -1.48 -11.51
CA GLY A 123 12.89 -1.10 -10.20
C GLY A 123 11.44 -1.55 -10.04
N SER A 124 11.07 -2.02 -8.84
CA SER A 124 9.68 -2.32 -8.51
C SER A 124 9.01 -1.12 -7.84
N LEU A 125 7.71 -0.96 -8.05
CA LEU A 125 6.96 0.13 -7.42
C LEU A 125 6.98 0.04 -5.89
N GLU A 126 7.00 -1.16 -5.32
CA GLU A 126 7.06 -1.34 -3.87
C GLU A 126 8.42 -0.98 -3.30
N ASP A 127 9.51 -1.31 -3.99
CA ASP A 127 10.87 -0.90 -3.57
C ASP A 127 11.02 0.62 -3.63
N ALA A 128 10.57 1.24 -4.72
CA ALA A 128 10.58 2.69 -4.88
C ALA A 128 9.72 3.40 -3.80
N LEU A 129 8.56 2.84 -3.45
CA LEU A 129 7.73 3.37 -2.36
C LEU A 129 8.38 3.19 -0.98
N ALA A 130 9.06 2.07 -0.74
CA ALA A 130 9.79 1.84 0.52
C ALA A 130 10.95 2.82 0.69
N GLU A 131 11.71 3.08 -0.38
CA GLU A 131 12.75 4.11 -0.42
C GLU A 131 12.17 5.50 -0.17
N PHE A 132 11.05 5.82 -0.83
CA PHE A 132 10.36 7.09 -0.66
C PHE A 132 9.90 7.34 0.78
N TYR A 133 9.26 6.36 1.41
CA TYR A 133 8.85 6.45 2.82
C TYR A 133 10.04 6.65 3.75
N THR A 134 11.14 5.95 3.49
CA THR A 134 12.39 6.10 4.24
C THR A 134 12.94 7.52 4.10
N ALA A 135 13.00 8.05 2.88
CA ALA A 135 13.56 9.35 2.56
C ALA A 135 12.76 10.52 3.16
N ILE A 136 11.42 10.42 3.21
CA ILE A 136 10.56 11.46 3.79
C ILE A 136 10.41 11.36 5.32
N GLY A 137 11.08 10.40 5.95
CA GLY A 137 11.01 10.17 7.39
C GLY A 137 9.69 9.53 7.84
N LEU A 138 8.84 9.09 6.91
CA LEU A 138 7.70 8.22 7.18
C LEU A 138 8.17 6.77 7.26
N THR A 139 9.19 6.50 8.07
CA THR A 139 9.52 5.10 8.35
C THR A 139 8.40 4.51 9.21
N THR A 140 7.83 3.40 8.76
CA THR A 140 7.26 2.40 9.68
C THR A 140 8.34 2.12 10.72
N ARG A 141 8.12 2.57 11.97
CA ARG A 141 8.79 2.23 13.24
C ARG A 141 10.21 1.60 13.12
N PRO A 142 11.25 2.14 13.78
CA PRO A 142 12.62 1.66 13.62
C PRO A 142 12.72 0.14 13.79
N LYS A 143 13.07 -0.53 12.69
CA LYS A 143 13.48 -1.93 12.68
C LYS A 143 14.94 -1.93 13.09
N THR A 144 15.22 -2.44 14.29
CA THR A 144 16.57 -2.77 14.77
C THR A 144 17.35 -3.47 13.64
N PRO A 145 18.60 -3.07 13.37
CA PRO A 145 19.31 -3.54 12.19
C PRO A 145 19.55 -5.04 12.29
N ALA A 146 18.99 -5.79 11.36
CA ALA A 146 19.44 -7.13 11.05
C ALA A 146 20.38 -7.04 9.85
N PRO A 147 21.48 -7.83 9.83
CA PRO A 147 22.49 -7.77 8.78
C PRO A 147 21.92 -8.26 7.43
N ARG A 148 22.47 -7.71 6.34
CA ARG A 148 22.19 -8.04 4.94
C ARG A 148 23.11 -9.19 4.48
N PRO A 149 22.92 -9.79 3.30
CA PRO A 149 22.00 -10.90 3.03
C PRO A 149 22.75 -12.13 2.49
N GLU A 150 22.32 -13.34 2.84
CA GLU A 150 22.63 -14.50 2.01
C GLU A 150 21.34 -15.26 1.71
N THR A 151 21.13 -15.44 0.41
CA THR A 151 20.16 -16.31 -0.26
C THR A 151 19.71 -17.50 0.56
N ALA A 152 18.45 -17.52 1.01
CA ALA A 152 17.70 -18.75 1.22
C ALA A 152 16.22 -18.44 1.47
N VAL A 153 15.37 -19.05 0.63
CA VAL A 153 13.97 -19.47 0.87
C VAL A 153 13.38 -18.98 2.18
N ALA A 154 12.41 -18.06 2.10
CA ALA A 154 11.74 -17.47 3.26
C ALA A 154 11.10 -18.53 4.17
N VAL A 155 11.82 -18.90 5.22
CA VAL A 155 11.26 -19.51 6.43
C VAL A 155 10.55 -18.39 7.19
N PRO A 156 9.24 -18.50 7.47
CA PRO A 156 8.50 -17.46 8.19
C PRO A 156 9.02 -17.32 9.64
N PRO A 157 8.86 -16.14 10.26
CA PRO A 157 9.53 -15.78 11.52
C PRO A 157 9.19 -16.76 12.66
N PRO A 158 10.15 -17.04 13.55
CA PRO A 158 9.91 -17.92 14.69
C PRO A 158 8.89 -17.27 15.63
N GLY A 159 7.84 -18.01 15.96
CA GLY A 159 6.80 -17.59 16.91
C GLY A 159 5.39 -17.45 16.32
N VAL A 160 5.21 -17.52 15.00
CA VAL A 160 3.86 -17.60 14.41
C VAL A 160 3.37 -19.04 14.46
N PRO A 161 2.27 -19.35 15.16
CA PRO A 161 1.73 -20.71 15.23
C PRO A 161 1.52 -21.27 13.82
N PRO A 162 1.83 -22.56 13.57
CA PRO A 162 1.66 -23.19 12.24
C PRO A 162 0.30 -22.92 11.60
N ALA A 163 -0.78 -22.97 12.39
CA ALA A 163 -2.14 -22.70 11.94
C ALA A 163 -2.35 -21.27 11.40
N VAL A 164 -1.66 -20.27 11.96
CA VAL A 164 -1.75 -18.88 11.49
C VAL A 164 -1.00 -18.72 10.17
N ARG A 165 0.13 -19.41 9.99
CA ARG A 165 0.89 -19.40 8.72
C ARG A 165 0.10 -20.01 7.57
N GLU A 166 -0.59 -21.12 7.82
CA GLU A 166 -1.44 -21.78 6.84
C GLU A 166 -2.66 -20.92 6.46
N GLY A 167 -3.26 -20.25 7.44
CA GLY A 167 -4.35 -19.30 7.22
C GLY A 167 -3.92 -18.12 6.34
N LEU A 168 -2.76 -17.51 6.62
CA LEU A 168 -2.21 -16.43 5.80
C LEU A 168 -1.94 -16.86 4.36
N ARG A 169 -1.38 -18.05 4.15
CA ARG A 169 -1.16 -18.60 2.81
C ARG A 169 -2.47 -18.78 2.05
N SER A 170 -3.47 -19.37 2.70
CA SER A 170 -4.78 -19.62 2.08
C SER A 170 -5.48 -18.31 1.68
N LEU A 171 -5.42 -17.27 2.52
CA LEU A 171 -5.97 -15.95 2.19
C LEU A 171 -5.20 -15.25 1.08
N ALA A 172 -3.87 -15.38 1.04
CA ALA A 172 -3.05 -14.84 -0.05
C ALA A 172 -3.36 -15.51 -1.40
N GLU A 173 -3.74 -16.79 -1.39
CA GLU A 173 -4.20 -17.54 -2.56
C GLU A 173 -5.70 -17.30 -2.88
N GLY A 174 -6.39 -16.43 -2.15
CA GLY A 174 -7.82 -16.14 -2.34
C GLY A 174 -8.77 -17.24 -1.85
N ARG A 175 -8.27 -18.23 -1.10
CA ARG A 175 -9.09 -19.32 -0.55
C ARG A 175 -9.72 -18.87 0.77
N PRO A 176 -11.05 -19.01 0.94
CA PRO A 176 -11.71 -18.66 2.19
C PRO A 176 -11.35 -19.65 3.30
N LEU A 177 -11.16 -19.15 4.51
CA LEU A 177 -11.10 -19.98 5.71
C LEU A 177 -12.51 -20.16 6.24
N ALA A 178 -12.92 -21.39 6.52
CA ALA A 178 -14.25 -21.67 7.04
C ALA A 178 -14.18 -22.61 8.24
N SER A 179 -15.10 -22.41 9.19
CA SER A 179 -15.38 -23.41 10.22
C SER A 179 -15.84 -24.71 9.56
N ARG A 180 -15.51 -25.86 10.16
CA ARG A 180 -16.00 -27.17 9.68
C ARG A 180 -17.53 -27.19 9.54
N PRO A 181 -18.09 -27.98 8.59
CA PRO A 181 -19.53 -28.11 8.45
C PRO A 181 -20.15 -28.67 9.74
N GLY A 182 -20.82 -27.81 10.50
CA GLY A 182 -21.46 -28.15 11.77
C GLY A 182 -22.85 -27.51 11.83
N ARG A 183 -23.81 -28.21 12.45
CA ARG A 183 -25.19 -27.73 12.55
C ARG A 183 -25.28 -26.61 13.58
N GLY A 184 -25.37 -25.36 13.13
CA GLY A 184 -25.97 -24.28 13.92
C GLY A 184 -25.14 -23.01 14.10
N ALA A 185 -23.81 -23.06 14.06
CA ALA A 185 -22.98 -21.85 14.07
C ALA A 185 -21.69 -22.07 13.29
N GLY A 186 -21.24 -21.05 12.57
CA GLY A 186 -20.03 -21.13 11.76
C GLY A 186 -19.47 -19.77 11.41
N TRP A 187 -18.26 -19.75 10.87
CA TRP A 187 -17.61 -18.53 10.44
C TRP A 187 -16.94 -18.74 9.08
N THR A 188 -16.81 -17.66 8.33
CA THR A 188 -16.09 -17.64 7.05
C THR A 188 -15.26 -16.38 6.98
N ILE A 189 -13.99 -16.51 6.65
CA ILE A 189 -13.04 -15.41 6.53
C ILE A 189 -12.54 -15.39 5.10
N THR A 190 -12.63 -14.23 4.48
CA THR A 190 -12.09 -13.92 3.16
C THR A 190 -11.06 -12.82 3.28
N GLY A 191 -10.38 -12.46 2.18
CA GLY A 191 -9.42 -11.34 2.19
C GLY A 191 -10.04 -9.98 2.53
N THR A 192 -11.38 -9.85 2.49
CA THR A 192 -12.09 -8.56 2.62
C THR A 192 -13.18 -8.54 3.69
N ALA A 193 -13.63 -9.70 4.18
CA ALA A 193 -14.74 -9.79 5.13
C ALA A 193 -14.60 -10.99 6.08
N VAL A 194 -15.09 -10.81 7.30
CA VAL A 194 -15.30 -11.87 8.29
C VAL A 194 -16.80 -12.01 8.50
N ARG A 195 -17.36 -13.17 8.16
CA ARG A 195 -18.78 -13.47 8.33
C ARG A 195 -18.98 -14.45 9.47
N LEU A 196 -19.84 -14.10 10.43
CA LEU A 196 -20.36 -15.03 11.43
C LEU A 196 -21.74 -15.52 10.99
N ARG A 197 -22.03 -16.79 11.24
CA ARG A 197 -23.31 -17.43 10.90
C ARG A 197 -23.86 -18.16 12.10
N VAL A 198 -25.16 -18.03 12.33
CA VAL A 198 -25.94 -18.84 13.27
C VAL A 198 -27.17 -19.37 12.53
N GLY A 199 -27.25 -20.68 12.33
CA GLY A 199 -28.29 -21.32 11.52
C GLY A 199 -28.26 -20.84 10.07
N ARG A 200 -29.36 -20.22 9.63
CA ARG A 200 -29.51 -19.64 8.28
C ARG A 200 -29.17 -18.15 8.22
N THR A 201 -29.02 -17.47 9.35
CA THR A 201 -28.65 -16.06 9.41
C THR A 201 -27.14 -15.91 9.47
N GLY A 202 -26.63 -14.86 8.82
CA GLY A 202 -25.21 -14.53 8.84
C GLY A 202 -25.00 -13.04 8.67
N GLU A 203 -23.98 -12.54 9.34
CA GLU A 203 -23.66 -11.12 9.42
C GLU A 203 -22.16 -10.91 9.17
N ASP A 204 -21.85 -9.88 8.40
CA ASP A 204 -20.48 -9.47 8.13
C ASP A 204 -20.02 -8.51 9.22
N LEU A 205 -18.93 -8.86 9.89
CA LEU A 205 -18.33 -8.02 10.92
C LEU A 205 -17.50 -6.90 10.27
N THR A 206 -17.62 -5.71 10.83
CA THR A 206 -16.73 -4.59 10.52
C THR A 206 -15.32 -4.85 11.08
N PRO A 207 -14.28 -4.18 10.55
CA PRO A 207 -12.92 -4.32 11.07
C PRO A 207 -12.78 -4.03 12.57
N GLY A 208 -13.60 -3.11 13.11
CA GLY A 208 -13.64 -2.81 14.54
C GLY A 208 -14.16 -3.98 15.37
N GLU A 209 -15.30 -4.55 14.98
CA GLU A 209 -15.89 -5.73 15.64
C GLU A 209 -14.99 -6.96 15.54
N VAL A 210 -14.25 -7.12 14.45
CA VAL A 210 -13.24 -8.19 14.31
C VAL A 210 -12.11 -8.01 15.32
N ALA A 211 -11.61 -6.79 15.51
CA ALA A 211 -10.55 -6.51 16.47
C ALA A 211 -11.02 -6.74 17.92
N GLU A 212 -12.24 -6.32 18.24
CA GLU A 212 -12.87 -6.57 19.54
C GLU A 212 -13.07 -8.07 19.80
N LEU A 213 -13.60 -8.82 18.82
CA LEU A 213 -13.77 -10.27 18.91
C LEU A 213 -12.43 -10.98 19.08
N GLN A 214 -11.38 -10.57 18.35
CA GLN A 214 -10.03 -11.11 18.50
C GLN A 214 -9.51 -10.88 19.94
N ALA A 215 -9.69 -9.68 20.48
CA ALA A 215 -9.27 -9.35 21.84
C ALA A 215 -10.02 -10.20 22.87
N ALA A 216 -11.34 -10.33 22.73
CA ALA A 216 -12.18 -11.15 23.61
C ALA A 216 -11.81 -12.64 23.56
N LEU A 217 -11.63 -13.22 22.37
CA LEU A 217 -11.21 -14.62 22.20
C LEU A 217 -9.81 -14.86 22.77
N THR A 218 -8.89 -13.91 22.57
CA THR A 218 -7.53 -13.99 23.13
C THR A 218 -7.57 -13.96 24.65
N ALA A 219 -8.40 -13.08 25.24
CA ALA A 219 -8.60 -13.02 26.68
C ALA A 219 -9.21 -14.32 27.23
N TRP A 220 -10.23 -14.86 26.57
CA TRP A 220 -10.88 -16.12 26.94
C TRP A 220 -9.92 -17.31 26.87
N LEU A 221 -9.15 -17.46 25.78
CA LEU A 221 -8.15 -18.53 25.64
C LEU A 221 -7.05 -18.43 26.70
N ARG A 222 -6.61 -17.22 27.05
CA ARG A 222 -5.63 -17.00 28.14
C ARG A 222 -6.23 -17.31 29.51
N HIS A 223 -7.50 -16.98 29.71
CA HIS A 223 -8.23 -17.31 30.93
C HIS A 223 -8.36 -18.84 31.11
N GLN A 224 -8.71 -19.57 30.06
CA GLN A 224 -8.78 -21.04 30.09
C GLN A 224 -7.43 -21.73 30.30
N ARG A 225 -6.33 -21.05 29.96
CA ARG A 225 -4.96 -21.53 30.19
C ARG A 225 -4.45 -21.29 31.61
N ARG A 226 -5.21 -20.61 32.48
CA ARG A 226 -4.90 -20.59 33.92
C ARG A 226 -5.36 -21.92 34.53
N PRO A 227 -4.45 -22.81 34.98
CA PRO A 227 -4.85 -23.94 35.80
C PRO A 227 -5.46 -23.39 37.09
N GLY A 228 -6.52 -24.03 37.57
CA GLY A 228 -7.05 -23.76 38.89
C GLY A 228 -5.94 -23.85 39.93
N ALA A 229 -5.65 -22.74 40.60
CA ALA A 229 -5.03 -22.79 41.91
C ALA A 229 -6.08 -23.38 42.87
N GLY A 230 -5.83 -24.60 43.37
CA GLY A 230 -6.35 -25.09 44.63
C GLY A 230 -7.82 -25.53 44.68
N SER A 231 -8.05 -26.83 44.49
CA SER A 231 -8.86 -27.60 45.43
C SER A 231 -7.93 -28.75 45.88
N ALA A 232 -7.04 -28.51 46.84
CA ALA A 232 -7.27 -28.62 48.28
C ALA A 232 -7.67 -30.04 48.70
N ALA A 233 -6.77 -30.63 49.49
CA ALA A 233 -6.90 -31.84 50.30
C ALA A 233 -8.33 -32.19 50.74
N ARG A 234 -8.73 -33.44 50.46
CA ARG A 234 -8.97 -34.49 51.46
C ARG A 234 -9.04 -35.85 50.77
#